data_AF-A0A9W8QKJ5-F1
#
_entry.id   AF-A0A9W8QKJ5-F1
#
_cell.length_a   1.000
_cell.length_b   1.000
_cell.length_c   1.000
_cell.angle_alpha   90.00
_cell.angle_beta   90.00
_cell.angle_gamma   90.00
#
_symmetry.space_group_name_H-M   'P 1'
#
loop_
_entity.id
_entity.type
_entity.pdbx_description
1 polymer ?
#
loop_
_entity_poly.entity_id
_entity_poly.type
_entity_poly.pdbx_seq_one_letter_code
_entity_poly.pdbx_strand_id
1 'polypeptide(L)'
;MPVAQPYRKTTAKEIRTCLQSLAYHSSDSTDPVNRRKQLQGFPPNFIHSLDASHMLLSALECHDRGLDFAAVHDSFWTHAADVNVMNEVIRDSFIKIHEEDVIGRLAAEFETRHKGSLFLSQIDAASPVAKKIKALRKKSNLSPREELLLEHKRNSLRLSGNPWDLEAAKQIITPAAVYEEMAGAEPDLGIAEDIRDIGLGEISAEDAAADANENKRALAEEGSDSAVESELKRSHALLNEMDGSAFENAALRDRPNTKAKAANKKRLPVPVWLPLTIPDIPKKGDFDVSRLRGSRYFFS
;
A
#
# COMPACT_ATOMS: atom_id res chain seq x y z
N MET A 1 9.55 1.70 18.84
CA MET A 1 9.37 0.34 18.29
C MET A 1 9.18 0.44 16.78
N PRO A 2 9.79 -0.44 15.97
CA PRO A 2 9.52 -0.47 14.53
C PRO A 2 8.15 -1.11 14.25
N VAL A 3 7.42 -0.55 13.28
CA VAL A 3 6.15 -1.10 12.77
C VAL A 3 6.33 -1.40 11.28
N ALA A 4 6.06 -2.65 10.88
CA ALA A 4 6.14 -3.08 9.49
C ALA A 4 4.87 -3.84 9.11
N GLN A 5 4.15 -3.36 8.09
CA GLN A 5 2.91 -3.97 7.63
C GLN A 5 3.19 -5.31 6.91
N PRO A 6 2.70 -6.46 7.41
CA PRO A 6 3.02 -7.79 6.87
C PRO A 6 2.18 -8.17 5.65
N TYR A 7 1.52 -7.20 4.99
CA TYR A 7 0.61 -7.49 3.88
C TYR A 7 1.39 -7.84 2.60
N ARG A 8 1.59 -9.15 2.41
CA ARG A 8 2.19 -9.76 1.22
C ARG A 8 1.17 -10.62 0.48
N LYS A 9 1.44 -10.88 -0.80
CA LYS A 9 0.66 -11.83 -1.59
C LYS A 9 0.88 -13.22 -1.03
N THR A 10 -0.20 -13.91 -0.71
CA THR A 10 -0.15 -15.26 -0.16
C THR A 10 -0.26 -16.25 -1.31
N THR A 11 0.69 -17.17 -1.42
CA THR A 11 0.61 -18.26 -2.40
C THR A 11 0.04 -19.49 -1.71
N ALA A 12 -0.96 -20.10 -2.35
CA ALA A 12 -1.52 -21.36 -1.89
C ALA A 12 -0.73 -22.50 -2.53
N LYS A 13 -0.15 -23.38 -1.73
CA LYS A 13 0.50 -24.60 -2.20
C LYS A 13 -0.37 -25.78 -1.84
N GLU A 14 -0.67 -26.63 -2.82
CA GLU A 14 -1.37 -27.88 -2.55
C GLU A 14 -0.38 -28.91 -2.00
N ILE A 15 -0.59 -29.32 -0.75
CA ILE A 15 0.19 -30.36 -0.10
C ILE A 15 -0.65 -31.63 -0.07
N ARG A 16 -0.27 -32.59 -0.92
CA ARG A 16 -0.93 -33.90 -0.95
C ARG A 16 -0.46 -34.76 0.22
N THR A 17 -1.39 -35.10 1.11
CA THR A 17 -1.14 -36.02 2.23
C THR A 17 -1.75 -37.40 1.93
N CYS A 18 -1.50 -38.39 2.80
CA CYS A 18 -2.08 -39.73 2.66
C CYS A 18 -3.62 -39.75 2.77
N LEU A 19 -4.24 -38.72 3.35
CA LEU A 19 -5.69 -38.64 3.55
C LEU A 19 -6.36 -37.72 2.52
N GLN A 20 -5.77 -36.57 2.25
CA GLN A 20 -6.33 -35.55 1.37
C GLN A 20 -5.27 -34.56 0.89
N SER A 21 -5.59 -33.82 -0.15
CA SER A 21 -4.85 -32.63 -0.53
C SER A 21 -5.27 -31.43 0.31
N LEU A 22 -4.29 -30.76 0.93
CA LEU A 22 -4.50 -29.57 1.73
C LEU A 22 -3.99 -28.35 0.97
N ALA A 23 -4.81 -27.31 0.80
CA ALA A 23 -4.33 -26.01 0.36
C ALA A 23 -3.66 -25.31 1.55
N TYR A 24 -2.33 -25.21 1.51
CA TYR A 24 -1.54 -24.52 2.51
C TYR A 24 -1.18 -23.13 2.02
N HIS A 25 -1.74 -22.13 2.68
CA HIS A 25 -1.43 -20.73 2.42
C HIS A 25 -0.15 -20.35 3.17
N SER A 26 0.92 -20.09 2.42
CA SER A 26 2.18 -19.59 2.98
C SER A 26 2.45 -18.19 2.47
N SER A 27 2.96 -17.32 3.34
CA SER A 27 3.53 -16.04 2.96
C SER A 27 4.97 -15.98 3.47
N ASP A 28 5.93 -15.86 2.57
CA ASP A 28 7.33 -15.61 2.90
C ASP A 28 7.60 -14.10 2.99
N SER A 29 8.60 -13.75 3.77
CA SER A 29 9.22 -12.43 3.83
C SER A 29 9.75 -11.92 2.48
N THR A 30 9.95 -12.79 1.50
CA THR A 30 10.38 -12.43 0.15
C THR A 30 9.22 -12.19 -0.81
N ASP A 31 8.00 -12.56 -0.44
CA ASP A 31 6.84 -12.48 -1.33
C ASP A 31 6.49 -11.03 -1.68
N PRO A 32 6.03 -10.73 -2.90
CA PRO A 32 5.67 -9.38 -3.28
C PRO A 32 4.58 -8.80 -2.36
N VAL A 33 4.68 -7.50 -2.08
CA VAL A 33 3.69 -6.81 -1.24
C VAL A 33 2.33 -6.73 -1.93
N ASN A 34 1.26 -6.85 -1.15
CA ASN A 34 -0.09 -6.61 -1.65
C ASN A 34 -0.39 -5.10 -1.54
N ARG A 35 -0.22 -4.37 -2.64
CA ARG A 35 -0.36 -2.90 -2.69
C ARG A 35 -1.68 -2.39 -2.11
N ARG A 36 -2.79 -3.03 -2.46
CA ARG A 36 -4.14 -2.63 -2.01
C ARG A 36 -4.29 -2.80 -0.49
N LYS A 37 -3.89 -3.95 0.07
CA LYS A 37 -3.93 -4.18 1.52
C LYS A 37 -2.97 -3.25 2.28
N GLN A 38 -1.81 -2.93 1.71
CA GLN A 38 -0.88 -1.95 2.27
C GLN A 38 -1.54 -0.57 2.38
N LEU A 39 -2.16 -0.12 1.28
CA LEU A 39 -2.83 1.18 1.19
C LEU A 39 -4.02 1.28 2.16
N GLN A 40 -4.91 0.28 2.17
CA GLN A 40 -6.08 0.24 3.05
C GLN A 40 -5.70 0.06 4.53
N GLY A 41 -4.63 -0.70 4.81
CA GLY A 41 -4.17 -0.95 6.16
C GLY A 41 -3.31 0.17 6.75
N PHE A 42 -2.83 1.12 5.94
CA PHE A 42 -1.93 2.16 6.44
C PHE A 42 -2.61 3.09 7.47
N PRO A 43 -3.76 3.74 7.17
CA PRO A 43 -4.44 4.59 8.15
C PRO A 43 -4.78 3.89 9.49
N PRO A 44 -5.43 2.71 9.52
CA PRO A 44 -5.77 2.07 10.79
C PRO A 44 -4.53 1.62 11.57
N ASN A 45 -3.51 1.06 10.90
CA ASN A 45 -2.29 0.62 11.60
C ASN A 45 -1.51 1.80 12.18
N PHE A 46 -1.51 2.95 11.51
CA PHE A 46 -0.87 4.15 12.03
C PHE A 46 -1.58 4.65 13.30
N ILE A 47 -2.91 4.78 13.29
CA ILE A 47 -3.68 5.19 14.47
C ILE A 47 -3.52 4.17 15.62
N HIS A 48 -3.65 2.87 15.35
CA HIS A 48 -3.44 1.85 16.37
C HIS A 48 -2.04 1.89 16.99
N SER A 49 -1.02 2.29 16.22
CA SER A 49 0.34 2.47 16.76
C SER A 49 0.45 3.66 17.72
N LEU A 50 -0.31 4.73 17.47
CA LEU A 50 -0.41 5.89 18.38
C LEU A 50 -1.20 5.54 19.63
N ASP A 51 -2.31 4.82 19.51
CA ASP A 51 -3.12 4.37 20.65
C ASP A 51 -2.30 3.45 21.58
N ALA A 52 -1.57 2.50 21.00
CA ALA A 52 -0.67 1.62 21.76
C ALA A 52 0.46 2.41 22.43
N SER A 53 1.00 3.44 21.78
CA SER A 53 2.02 4.32 22.36
C SER A 53 1.46 5.14 23.52
N HIS A 54 0.23 5.65 23.40
CA HIS A 54 -0.48 6.39 24.44
C HIS A 54 -0.79 5.52 25.65
N MET A 55 -1.28 4.30 25.43
CA MET A 55 -1.49 3.30 26.47
C MET A 55 -0.18 3.00 27.21
N LEU A 56 0.93 2.74 26.50
CA LEU A 56 2.20 2.38 27.11
C LEU A 56 2.79 3.54 27.92
N LEU A 57 2.75 4.77 27.41
CA LEU A 57 3.21 5.95 28.15
C LEU A 57 2.37 6.20 29.41
N SER A 58 1.05 6.07 29.30
CA SER A 58 0.15 6.22 30.44
C SER A 58 0.42 5.15 31.50
N ALA A 59 0.66 3.89 31.08
CA ALA A 59 1.00 2.80 31.99
C ALA A 59 2.31 3.06 32.76
N LEU A 60 3.34 3.57 32.07
CA LEU A 60 4.62 3.93 32.70
C LEU A 60 4.45 5.05 33.73
N GLU A 61 3.75 6.12 33.37
CA GLU A 61 3.51 7.25 34.27
C GLU A 61 2.62 6.87 35.47
N CYS A 62 1.63 5.99 35.28
CA CYS A 62 0.84 5.42 36.36
C CYS A 62 1.71 4.58 37.30
N HIS A 63 2.60 3.75 36.76
CA HIS A 63 3.54 2.94 37.54
C HIS A 63 4.47 3.81 38.39
N ASP A 64 5.03 4.87 37.81
CA ASP A 64 5.93 5.81 38.50
C ASP A 64 5.22 6.55 39.66
N ARG A 65 3.89 6.70 39.57
CA ARG A 65 3.04 7.28 40.63
C ARG A 65 2.49 6.22 41.60
N GLY A 66 2.81 4.95 41.41
CA GLY A 66 2.38 3.85 42.28
C GLY A 66 0.94 3.38 42.07
N LEU A 67 0.34 3.66 40.90
CA LEU A 67 -1.00 3.19 40.54
C LEU A 67 -0.92 1.81 39.89
N ASP A 68 -1.87 0.94 40.24
CA ASP A 68 -2.12 -0.29 39.48
C ASP A 68 -2.85 0.05 38.18
N PHE A 69 -2.31 -0.39 37.05
CA PHE A 69 -2.83 -0.10 35.73
C PHE A 69 -3.07 -1.39 34.94
N ALA A 70 -4.27 -1.51 34.37
CA ALA A 70 -4.60 -2.54 33.38
C ALA A 70 -5.27 -1.87 32.19
N ALA A 71 -5.06 -2.41 30.99
CA ALA A 71 -5.67 -1.88 29.78
C ALA A 71 -6.22 -3.00 28.89
N VAL A 72 -7.39 -2.74 28.31
CA VAL A 72 -7.98 -3.53 27.23
C VAL A 72 -8.18 -2.59 26.07
N HIS A 73 -7.21 -2.56 25.15
CA HIS A 73 -7.19 -1.63 24.02
C HIS A 73 -7.32 -0.16 24.45
N ASP A 74 -8.46 0.46 24.18
CA ASP A 74 -8.79 1.87 24.46
C ASP A 74 -9.41 2.09 25.85
N SER A 75 -9.57 1.03 26.65
CA SER A 75 -10.16 1.09 27.98
C SER A 75 -9.09 0.88 29.07
N PHE A 76 -8.93 1.86 29.95
CA PHE A 76 -7.91 1.85 31.00
C PHE A 76 -8.54 1.69 32.38
N TRP A 77 -8.01 0.76 33.18
CA TRP A 77 -8.56 0.33 34.46
C TRP A 77 -7.53 0.55 35.56
N THR A 78 -8.03 1.00 36.72
CA THR A 78 -7.28 1.17 37.97
C THR A 78 -8.25 1.04 39.15
N HIS A 79 -7.76 1.16 40.38
CA HIS A 79 -8.61 1.19 41.56
C HIS A 79 -9.48 2.47 41.59
N ALA A 80 -10.71 2.36 42.08
CA ALA A 80 -11.67 3.48 42.07
C ALA A 80 -11.17 4.76 42.78
N ALA A 81 -10.28 4.61 43.77
CA ALA A 81 -9.66 5.74 44.47
C ALA A 81 -8.70 6.55 43.57
N ASP A 82 -8.09 5.90 42.58
CA ASP A 82 -6.99 6.44 41.77
C ASP A 82 -7.44 6.94 40.39
N VAL A 83 -8.72 6.74 40.03
CA VAL A 83 -9.30 7.13 38.73
C VAL A 83 -9.05 8.60 38.41
N ASN A 84 -9.15 9.49 39.39
CA ASN A 84 -8.91 10.93 39.17
C ASN A 84 -7.46 11.20 38.76
N VAL A 85 -6.51 10.54 39.44
CA VAL A 85 -5.07 10.67 39.16
C VAL A 85 -4.74 10.04 37.82
N MET A 86 -5.29 8.86 37.51
CA MET A 86 -5.13 8.21 36.21
C MET A 86 -5.66 9.09 35.07
N ASN A 87 -6.82 9.73 35.24
CA ASN A 87 -7.37 10.63 34.23
C ASN A 87 -6.49 11.85 33.95
N GLU A 88 -5.75 12.35 34.94
CA GLU A 88 -4.73 13.38 34.72
C GLU A 88 -3.55 12.84 33.89
N VAL A 89 -3.02 11.68 34.26
CA VAL A 89 -1.92 11.00 33.56
C VAL A 89 -2.26 10.72 32.10
N ILE A 90 -3.48 10.25 31.81
CA ILE A 90 -3.95 9.95 30.45
C ILE A 90 -3.94 11.21 29.58
N ARG A 91 -4.46 12.33 30.09
CA ARG A 91 -4.50 13.62 29.38
C ARG A 91 -3.08 14.14 29.11
N ASP A 92 -2.22 14.10 30.12
CA ASP A 92 -0.84 14.57 29.99
C ASP A 92 -0.05 13.71 28.98
N SER A 93 -0.22 12.39 29.02
CA SER A 93 0.40 11.47 28.06
C SER A 93 -0.09 11.70 26.63
N PHE A 94 -1.38 12.00 26.45
CA PHE A 94 -1.94 12.31 25.14
C PHE A 94 -1.34 13.59 24.57
N ILE A 95 -1.24 14.64 25.40
CA ILE A 95 -0.63 15.92 25.02
C ILE A 95 0.84 15.71 24.65
N LYS A 96 1.60 14.95 25.45
CA LYS A 96 3.02 14.65 25.21
C LYS A 96 3.27 14.01 23.85
N ILE A 97 2.39 13.13 23.38
CA ILE A 97 2.51 12.51 22.04
C ILE A 97 2.21 13.52 20.92
N HIS A 98 1.19 14.35 21.10
CA HIS A 98 0.63 15.21 20.04
C HIS A 98 1.14 16.66 20.06
N GLU A 99 1.99 17.02 21.02
CA GLU A 99 2.72 18.28 21.07
C GLU A 99 3.69 18.38 19.88
N GLU A 100 4.31 17.25 19.50
CA GLU A 100 5.12 17.14 18.30
C GLU A 100 4.28 16.95 17.03
N ASP A 101 4.84 17.35 15.88
CA ASP A 101 4.25 17.03 14.58
C ASP A 101 4.52 15.57 14.19
N VAL A 102 3.62 14.68 14.63
CA VAL A 102 3.70 13.24 14.40
C VAL A 102 3.70 12.91 12.89
N ILE A 103 2.91 13.62 12.08
CA ILE A 103 2.84 13.40 10.64
C ILE A 103 4.09 13.93 9.94
N GLY A 104 4.58 15.11 10.36
CA GLY A 104 5.87 15.66 9.91
C GLY A 104 7.04 14.71 10.18
N ARG A 105 7.10 14.16 11.40
CA ARG A 105 8.10 13.17 11.78
C ARG A 105 8.01 11.90 10.94
N LEU A 106 6.79 11.41 10.67
CA LEU A 106 6.58 10.24 9.80
C LEU A 106 7.04 10.50 8.35
N ALA A 107 6.72 11.67 7.80
CA ALA A 107 7.13 12.04 6.44
C ALA A 107 8.67 12.09 6.33
N ALA A 108 9.34 12.73 7.30
CA ALA A 108 10.81 12.78 7.34
C ALA A 108 11.44 11.38 7.50
N GLU A 109 10.83 10.50 8.30
CA GLU A 109 11.25 9.10 8.41
C GLU A 109 11.12 8.37 7.07
N PHE A 110 10.00 8.55 6.37
CA PHE A 110 9.76 7.93 5.07
C PHE A 110 10.75 8.45 4.02
N GLU A 111 11.02 9.76 3.99
CA GLU A 111 12.00 10.36 3.09
C GLU A 111 13.39 9.78 3.31
N THR A 112 13.78 9.63 4.59
CA THR A 112 15.08 9.08 4.96
C THR A 112 15.19 7.59 4.62
N ARG A 113 14.16 6.79 4.99
CA ARG A 113 14.13 5.35 4.77
C ARG A 113 14.09 4.98 3.29
N HIS A 114 13.36 5.75 2.49
CA HIS A 114 13.13 5.45 1.08
C HIS A 114 13.98 6.30 0.13
N LYS A 115 14.94 7.07 0.64
CA LYS A 115 15.86 7.89 -0.14
C LYS A 115 16.56 7.06 -1.21
N GLY A 116 16.44 7.48 -2.47
CA GLY A 116 17.06 6.79 -3.60
C GLY A 116 16.28 5.59 -4.16
N SER A 117 15.13 5.28 -3.59
CA SER A 117 14.23 4.25 -4.14
C SER A 117 13.64 4.71 -5.48
N LEU A 118 13.39 3.75 -6.36
CA LEU A 118 12.70 3.95 -7.63
C LEU A 118 11.39 3.16 -7.59
N PHE A 119 10.34 3.69 -8.22
CA PHE A 119 9.11 2.97 -8.44
C PHE A 119 8.75 2.96 -9.93
N LEU A 120 8.00 1.94 -10.34
CA LEU A 120 7.56 1.79 -11.72
C LEU A 120 6.20 2.46 -11.87
N SER A 121 6.17 3.58 -12.61
CA SER A 121 4.95 4.32 -12.90
C SER A 121 4.31 3.91 -14.22
N GLN A 122 2.97 3.91 -14.28
CA GLN A 122 2.20 3.61 -15.49
C GLN A 122 1.55 4.89 -16.04
N ILE A 123 2.19 5.48 -17.05
CA ILE A 123 1.73 6.74 -17.66
C ILE A 123 0.75 6.46 -18.80
N ASP A 124 -0.30 7.27 -18.95
CA ASP A 124 -1.21 7.18 -20.10
C ASP A 124 -0.45 7.41 -21.41
N ALA A 125 -0.63 6.49 -22.36
CA ALA A 125 -0.06 6.58 -23.69
C ALA A 125 -0.52 7.81 -24.50
N ALA A 126 -1.64 8.46 -24.14
CA ALA A 126 -2.09 9.68 -24.79
C ALA A 126 -1.30 10.94 -24.36
N SER A 127 -0.67 10.88 -23.19
CA SER A 127 0.11 11.96 -22.59
C SER A 127 1.18 12.55 -23.53
N PRO A 128 1.41 13.87 -23.51
CA PRO A 128 2.57 14.47 -24.18
C PRO A 128 3.90 13.90 -23.66
N VAL A 129 3.98 13.57 -22.36
CA VAL A 129 5.17 12.99 -21.73
C VAL A 129 5.42 11.59 -22.28
N ALA A 130 4.38 10.75 -22.36
CA ALA A 130 4.47 9.41 -22.93
C ALA A 130 4.92 9.42 -24.40
N LYS A 131 4.49 10.42 -25.19
CA LYS A 131 4.93 10.59 -26.59
C LYS A 131 6.42 10.91 -26.68
N LYS A 132 6.93 11.82 -25.82
CA LYS A 132 8.36 12.14 -25.75
C LYS A 132 9.20 10.93 -25.31
N ILE A 133 8.73 10.18 -24.32
CA ILE A 133 9.41 8.95 -23.86
C ILE A 133 9.44 7.88 -24.96
N LYS A 134 8.35 7.71 -25.71
CA LYS A 134 8.33 6.82 -26.89
C LYS A 134 9.32 7.27 -27.97
N ALA A 135 9.45 8.57 -28.21
CA ALA A 135 10.45 9.10 -29.15
C ALA A 135 11.89 8.87 -28.66
N LEU A 136 12.14 9.04 -27.37
CA LEU A 136 13.44 8.76 -26.75
C LEU A 136 13.82 7.28 -26.90
N ARG A 137 12.91 6.36 -26.56
CA ARG A 137 13.14 4.90 -26.68
C ARG A 137 13.42 4.46 -28.12
N LYS A 138 12.75 5.07 -29.12
CA LYS A 138 13.05 4.82 -30.54
C LYS A 138 14.46 5.27 -30.94
N LYS A 139 14.99 6.32 -30.32
CA LYS A 139 16.33 6.84 -30.60
C LYS A 139 17.43 6.07 -29.87
N SER A 140 17.19 5.66 -28.62
CA SER A 140 18.20 5.01 -27.78
C SER A 140 18.32 3.50 -28.02
N ASN A 141 17.26 2.82 -28.47
CA ASN A 141 17.22 1.37 -28.69
C ASN A 141 17.74 0.53 -27.49
N LEU A 142 17.55 1.03 -26.27
CA LEU A 142 17.98 0.40 -25.02
C LEU A 142 16.95 -0.62 -24.52
N SER A 143 17.43 -1.68 -23.87
CA SER A 143 16.59 -2.62 -23.13
C SER A 143 16.00 -1.98 -21.86
N PRO A 144 14.81 -2.39 -21.38
CA PRO A 144 14.25 -1.90 -20.11
C PRO A 144 15.20 -2.05 -18.91
N ARG A 145 16.03 -3.09 -18.89
CA ARG A 145 17.03 -3.31 -17.84
C ARG A 145 18.18 -2.31 -17.92
N GLU A 146 18.63 -1.98 -19.12
CA GLU A 146 19.68 -0.98 -19.35
C GLU A 146 19.19 0.43 -19.01
N GLU A 147 17.94 0.74 -19.36
CA GLU A 147 17.26 1.98 -18.96
C GLU A 147 17.23 2.13 -17.43
N LEU A 148 16.88 1.06 -16.70
CA LEU A 148 16.88 1.05 -15.24
C LEU A 148 18.28 1.26 -14.66
N LEU A 149 19.32 0.64 -15.22
CA LEU A 149 20.70 0.81 -14.76
C LEU A 149 21.20 2.25 -14.97
N LEU A 150 20.82 2.88 -16.08
CA LEU A 150 21.13 4.29 -16.34
C LEU A 150 20.43 5.20 -15.34
N GLU A 151 19.15 4.94 -15.01
CA GLU A 151 18.43 5.71 -14.01
C GLU A 151 19.02 5.51 -12.61
N HIS A 152 19.38 4.28 -12.24
CA HIS A 152 20.04 4.00 -10.98
C HIS A 152 21.38 4.74 -10.86
N LYS A 153 22.17 4.78 -11.95
CA LYS A 153 23.41 5.56 -12.02
C LYS A 153 23.15 7.06 -11.88
N ARG A 154 22.15 7.59 -12.59
CA ARG A 154 21.72 9.00 -12.49
C ARG A 154 21.31 9.36 -11.07
N ASN A 155 20.51 8.53 -10.42
CA ASN A 155 20.06 8.75 -9.05
C ASN A 155 21.23 8.69 -8.05
N SER A 156 22.15 7.74 -8.21
CA SER A 156 23.36 7.64 -7.37
C SER A 156 24.23 8.89 -7.44
N LEU A 157 24.41 9.45 -8.65
CA LEU A 157 25.14 10.70 -8.86
C LEU A 157 24.42 11.92 -8.26
N ARG A 158 23.08 11.92 -8.23
CA ARG A 158 22.31 12.97 -7.53
C ARG A 158 22.47 12.88 -6.02
N LEU A 159 22.53 11.66 -5.49
CA LEU A 159 22.64 11.40 -4.05
C LEU A 159 24.03 11.70 -3.48
N SER A 160 25.10 11.65 -4.30
CA SER A 160 26.46 11.94 -3.83
C SER A 160 26.68 13.40 -3.46
N GLY A 161 25.90 14.33 -4.03
CA GLY A 161 25.93 15.76 -3.70
C GLY A 161 27.16 16.53 -4.22
N ASN A 162 28.09 15.86 -4.91
CA ASN A 162 29.26 16.53 -5.47
C ASN A 162 28.90 17.38 -6.70
N PRO A 163 29.47 18.59 -6.88
CA PRO A 163 29.17 19.43 -8.03
C PRO A 163 29.41 18.76 -9.39
N TRP A 164 30.47 17.96 -9.52
CA TRP A 164 30.82 17.27 -10.77
C TRP A 164 29.86 16.11 -11.07
N ASP A 165 29.42 15.39 -10.03
CA ASP A 165 28.47 14.28 -10.14
C ASP A 165 27.08 14.79 -10.52
N LEU A 166 26.67 15.94 -9.97
CA LEU A 166 25.42 16.61 -10.35
C LEU A 166 25.43 17.02 -11.82
N GLU A 167 26.56 17.52 -12.33
CA GLU A 167 26.69 17.87 -13.74
C GLU A 167 26.65 16.62 -14.64
N ALA A 168 27.33 15.54 -14.23
CA ALA A 168 27.25 14.26 -14.92
C ALA A 168 25.81 13.69 -14.90
N ALA A 169 25.07 13.84 -13.79
CA ALA A 169 23.69 13.40 -13.68
C ALA A 169 22.74 14.17 -14.61
N LYS A 170 22.97 15.47 -14.82
CA LYS A 170 22.19 16.29 -15.76
C LYS A 170 22.41 15.88 -17.22
N GLN A 171 23.59 15.38 -17.56
CA GLN A 171 23.90 14.91 -18.91
C GLN A 171 23.22 13.56 -19.25
N ILE A 172 22.82 12.79 -18.24
CA ILE A 172 22.14 11.49 -18.44
C ILE A 172 20.66 11.75 -18.73
N ILE A 173 20.28 11.57 -20.00
CA ILE A 173 18.89 11.68 -20.46
C ILE A 173 18.21 10.32 -20.33
N THR A 174 17.35 10.18 -19.33
CA THR A 174 16.51 9.00 -19.08
C THR A 174 15.02 9.37 -19.22
N PRO A 175 14.12 8.38 -19.33
CA PRO A 175 12.68 8.64 -19.29
C PRO A 175 12.22 9.37 -18.03
N ALA A 176 12.86 9.13 -16.88
CA ALA A 176 12.61 9.89 -15.66
C ALA A 176 13.01 11.36 -15.78
N ALA A 177 14.15 11.66 -16.42
CA ALA A 177 14.59 13.03 -16.68
C ALA A 177 13.56 13.80 -17.53
N VAL A 178 13.05 13.15 -18.58
CA VAL A 178 12.00 13.71 -19.44
C VAL A 178 10.68 13.95 -18.68
N TYR A 179 10.36 13.08 -17.72
CA TYR A 179 9.19 13.24 -16.86
C TYR A 179 9.34 14.44 -15.91
N GLU A 180 10.50 14.59 -15.27
CA GLU A 180 10.81 15.71 -14.38
C GLU A 180 10.86 17.06 -15.14
N GLU A 181 11.46 17.10 -16.34
CA GLU A 181 11.53 18.31 -17.17
C GLU A 181 10.15 18.85 -17.59
N MET A 182 9.20 17.94 -17.81
CA MET A 182 7.84 18.30 -18.19
C MET A 182 6.96 18.64 -16.98
N ALA A 183 7.57 18.76 -15.78
CA ALA A 183 6.89 18.99 -14.52
C ALA A 183 5.69 18.05 -14.33
N GLY A 184 5.90 16.76 -14.60
CA GLY A 184 4.90 15.69 -14.71
C GLY A 184 3.75 15.78 -13.71
N ALA A 185 2.73 16.56 -14.06
CA ALA A 185 1.51 16.74 -13.29
C ALA A 185 0.46 15.67 -13.61
N GLU A 186 0.82 14.68 -14.42
CA GLU A 186 -0.11 13.63 -14.82
C GLU A 186 -0.07 12.48 -13.81
N PRO A 187 -1.22 12.14 -13.22
CA PRO A 187 -1.31 11.08 -12.24
C PRO A 187 -1.00 9.72 -12.90
N ASP A 188 -0.27 8.90 -12.17
CA ASP A 188 -0.07 7.49 -12.50
C ASP A 188 -1.42 6.78 -12.57
N LEU A 189 -1.67 6.04 -13.66
CA LEU A 189 -2.92 5.30 -13.84
C LEU A 189 -3.11 4.23 -12.76
N GLY A 190 -2.02 3.56 -12.33
CA GLY A 190 -2.10 2.53 -11.31
C GLY A 190 -2.45 3.09 -9.94
N ILE A 191 -1.88 4.24 -9.58
CA ILE A 191 -2.20 4.93 -8.32
C ILE A 191 -3.63 5.47 -8.37
N ALA A 192 -4.07 6.02 -9.52
CA ALA A 192 -5.42 6.54 -9.66
C ALA A 192 -6.51 5.45 -9.58
N GLU A 193 -6.22 4.24 -10.06
CA GLU A 193 -7.09 3.07 -9.87
C GLU A 193 -7.11 2.67 -8.39
N ASP A 194 -5.94 2.44 -7.79
CA ASP A 194 -5.84 2.06 -6.37
C ASP A 194 -6.53 3.07 -5.43
N ILE A 195 -6.50 4.38 -5.73
CA ILE A 195 -7.17 5.44 -4.94
C ILE A 195 -8.69 5.42 -5.09
N ARG A 196 -9.22 5.12 -6.28
CA ARG A 196 -10.68 5.03 -6.48
C ARG A 196 -11.29 3.94 -5.60
N ASP A 197 -10.55 2.85 -5.43
CA ASP A 197 -10.95 1.69 -4.65
C ASP A 197 -10.81 1.90 -3.12
N ILE A 198 -10.34 3.08 -2.67
CA ILE A 198 -10.32 3.47 -1.24
C ILE A 198 -11.69 4.02 -0.79
N GLY A 199 -12.61 4.31 -1.71
CA GLY A 199 -13.93 4.86 -1.39
C GLY A 199 -14.66 4.06 -0.30
N LEU A 200 -15.04 4.72 0.79
CA LEU A 200 -15.76 4.10 1.89
C LEU A 200 -17.10 3.51 1.39
N GLY A 201 -17.19 2.17 1.31
CA GLY A 201 -18.44 1.46 1.05
C GLY A 201 -18.67 0.90 -0.36
N GLU A 202 -17.75 1.09 -1.31
CA GLU A 202 -17.83 0.43 -2.63
C GLU A 202 -16.79 -0.69 -2.74
N ILE A 203 -17.21 -1.93 -2.52
CA ILE A 203 -16.48 -3.11 -3.01
C ILE A 203 -17.09 -3.38 -4.39
N SER A 204 -16.37 -3.12 -5.48
CA SER A 204 -16.89 -3.48 -6.80
C SER A 204 -17.01 -5.00 -6.89
N ALA A 205 -18.06 -5.50 -7.54
CA ALA A 205 -18.19 -6.94 -7.84
C ALA A 205 -17.02 -7.44 -8.72
N GLU A 206 -16.36 -6.54 -9.44
CA GLU A 206 -15.12 -6.80 -10.17
C GLU A 206 -13.93 -7.06 -9.23
N ASP A 207 -13.94 -6.54 -8.00
CA ASP A 207 -12.81 -6.58 -7.05
C ASP A 207 -12.78 -7.86 -6.22
N ALA A 208 -13.95 -8.38 -5.84
CA ALA A 208 -14.06 -9.72 -5.26
C ALA A 208 -13.62 -10.79 -6.27
N ALA A 209 -13.95 -10.58 -7.54
CA ALA A 209 -13.49 -11.41 -8.64
C ALA A 209 -12.00 -11.21 -8.94
N ALA A 210 -11.44 -10.00 -8.82
CA ALA A 210 -10.03 -9.72 -9.06
C ALA A 210 -9.11 -10.42 -8.04
N ASP A 211 -9.45 -10.41 -6.74
CA ASP A 211 -8.71 -11.18 -5.73
C ASP A 211 -8.77 -12.70 -6.01
N ALA A 212 -9.94 -13.21 -6.37
CA ALA A 212 -10.12 -14.61 -6.72
C ALA A 212 -9.36 -14.98 -8.01
N ASN A 213 -9.31 -14.06 -8.98
CA ASN A 213 -8.70 -14.26 -10.29
C ASN A 213 -7.17 -14.01 -10.28
N GLU A 214 -6.67 -13.14 -9.40
CA GLU A 214 -5.23 -12.93 -9.18
C GLU A 214 -4.62 -14.14 -8.46
N ASN A 215 -5.35 -14.74 -7.51
CA ASN A 215 -5.01 -16.04 -6.94
C ASN A 215 -5.06 -17.16 -8.01
N LYS A 216 -6.08 -17.18 -8.90
CA LYS A 216 -6.15 -18.15 -10.02
C LYS A 216 -5.00 -17.96 -11.04
N ARG A 217 -4.56 -16.72 -11.30
CA ARG A 217 -3.45 -16.43 -12.24
C ARG A 217 -2.08 -16.84 -11.68
N ALA A 218 -1.85 -16.66 -10.38
CA ALA A 218 -0.63 -17.11 -9.72
C ALA A 218 -0.45 -18.64 -9.85
N LEU A 219 -1.55 -19.41 -9.85
CA LEU A 219 -1.52 -20.85 -10.13
C LEU A 219 -1.27 -21.20 -11.61
N ALA A 220 -1.58 -20.30 -12.55
CA ALA A 220 -1.47 -20.57 -13.98
C ALA A 220 -0.07 -20.29 -14.54
N GLU A 221 0.71 -19.37 -13.95
CA GLU A 221 2.06 -19.01 -14.43
C GLU A 221 3.14 -20.06 -14.11
N GLU A 222 2.89 -21.01 -13.21
CA GLU A 222 3.85 -22.09 -12.87
C GLU A 222 3.68 -23.40 -13.68
N GLY A 223 2.75 -23.45 -14.64
CA GLY A 223 2.39 -24.68 -15.36
C GLY A 223 2.69 -24.67 -16.87
N SER A 224 3.95 -24.46 -17.29
CA SER A 224 4.33 -24.51 -18.71
C SER A 224 4.71 -25.93 -19.20
N ASP A 225 3.88 -26.94 -18.95
CA ASP A 225 4.05 -28.27 -19.55
C ASP A 225 2.73 -28.78 -20.18
N SER A 226 2.80 -29.07 -21.48
CA SER A 226 1.66 -29.22 -22.40
C SER A 226 0.80 -30.47 -22.20
N ALA A 227 1.06 -31.29 -21.18
CA ALA A 227 0.30 -32.50 -20.88
C ALA A 227 -0.79 -32.30 -19.79
N VAL A 228 -0.75 -31.18 -19.06
CA VAL A 228 -1.62 -30.94 -17.88
C VAL A 228 -2.86 -30.10 -18.22
N GLU A 229 -2.94 -29.58 -19.46
CA GLU A 229 -3.96 -28.60 -19.87
C GLU A 229 -5.39 -29.17 -19.89
N SER A 230 -5.57 -30.47 -20.13
CA SER A 230 -6.90 -31.10 -20.14
C SER A 230 -7.45 -31.40 -18.74
N GLU A 231 -6.58 -31.71 -17.77
CA GLU A 231 -6.98 -31.93 -16.37
C GLU A 231 -7.18 -30.61 -15.62
N LEU A 232 -6.38 -29.58 -15.94
CA LEU A 232 -6.59 -28.23 -15.42
C LEU A 232 -7.93 -27.64 -15.89
N LYS A 233 -8.33 -27.87 -17.14
CA LYS A 233 -9.65 -27.42 -17.65
C LYS A 233 -10.81 -28.08 -16.90
N ARG A 234 -10.66 -29.34 -16.51
CA ARG A 234 -11.70 -30.11 -15.81
C ARG A 234 -11.81 -29.73 -14.32
N SER A 235 -10.69 -29.45 -13.66
CA SER A 235 -10.66 -28.93 -12.29
C SER A 235 -11.13 -27.47 -12.21
N HIS A 236 -10.80 -26.63 -13.19
CA HIS A 236 -11.33 -25.27 -13.26
C HIS A 236 -12.85 -25.21 -13.45
N ALA A 237 -13.42 -26.15 -14.21
CA ALA A 237 -14.87 -26.25 -14.39
C ALA A 237 -15.57 -26.64 -13.07
N LEU A 238 -15.00 -27.58 -12.32
CA LEU A 238 -15.52 -28.02 -11.02
C LEU A 238 -15.41 -26.93 -9.94
N LEU A 239 -14.32 -26.17 -9.91
CA LEU A 239 -14.15 -25.06 -8.97
C LEU A 239 -15.11 -23.90 -9.26
N ASN A 240 -15.41 -23.63 -10.54
CA ASN A 240 -16.45 -22.66 -10.90
C ASN A 240 -17.87 -23.14 -10.58
N GLU A 241 -18.12 -24.45 -10.48
CA GLU A 241 -19.41 -24.99 -9.99
C GLU A 241 -19.54 -24.92 -8.47
N MET A 242 -18.41 -24.85 -7.73
CA MET A 242 -18.40 -24.80 -6.26
C MET A 242 -18.47 -23.37 -5.68
N ASP A 243 -18.11 -22.35 -6.47
CA ASP A 243 -18.21 -20.95 -6.05
C ASP A 243 -19.64 -20.42 -6.29
N GLY A 244 -20.52 -20.63 -5.30
CA GLY A 244 -21.79 -19.92 -5.19
C GLY A 244 -22.87 -20.75 -4.53
N SER A 245 -23.53 -20.17 -3.53
CA SER A 245 -24.77 -20.77 -3.02
C SER A 245 -25.80 -20.83 -4.16
N ALA A 246 -26.68 -21.84 -4.17
CA ALA A 246 -27.70 -22.00 -5.23
C ALA A 246 -28.59 -20.76 -5.42
N PHE A 247 -28.66 -19.89 -4.40
CA PHE A 247 -29.35 -18.61 -4.41
C PHE A 247 -28.64 -17.53 -5.24
N GLU A 248 -27.31 -17.37 -5.13
CA GLU A 248 -26.53 -16.41 -5.94
C GLU A 248 -26.52 -16.80 -7.41
N ASN A 249 -26.40 -18.10 -7.69
CA ASN A 249 -26.44 -18.63 -9.05
C ASN A 249 -27.81 -18.47 -9.72
N ALA A 250 -28.91 -18.40 -8.95
CA ALA A 250 -30.23 -18.08 -9.47
C ALA A 250 -30.38 -16.58 -9.79
N ALA A 251 -29.88 -15.70 -8.92
CA ALA A 251 -29.95 -14.24 -9.11
C ALA A 251 -29.15 -13.72 -10.32
N LEU A 252 -28.12 -14.47 -10.75
CA LEU A 252 -27.31 -14.15 -11.93
C LEU A 252 -27.93 -14.65 -13.25
N ARG A 253 -28.84 -15.63 -13.21
CA ARG A 253 -29.47 -16.23 -14.41
C ARG A 253 -30.59 -15.40 -15.02
N ASP A 254 -31.25 -14.54 -14.23
CA ASP A 254 -32.37 -13.71 -14.69
C ASP A 254 -31.98 -12.36 -15.31
N ARG A 255 -30.68 -12.10 -15.53
CA ARG A 255 -30.25 -10.86 -16.18
C ARG A 255 -30.36 -10.97 -17.71
N PRO A 256 -31.10 -10.08 -18.39
CA PRO A 256 -31.16 -10.10 -19.85
C PRO A 256 -29.77 -9.84 -20.43
N ASN A 257 -29.39 -10.70 -21.39
CA ASN A 257 -28.10 -10.71 -22.07
C ASN A 257 -27.93 -9.43 -22.90
N THR A 258 -27.48 -8.34 -22.27
CA THR A 258 -27.14 -7.10 -22.98
C THR A 258 -25.81 -7.32 -23.67
N LYS A 259 -25.85 -7.40 -25.01
CA LYS A 259 -24.66 -7.48 -25.86
C LYS A 259 -23.68 -6.37 -25.45
N ALA A 260 -22.55 -6.76 -24.87
CA ALA A 260 -21.47 -5.86 -24.52
C ALA A 260 -21.08 -5.05 -25.76
N LYS A 261 -21.25 -3.72 -25.70
CA LYS A 261 -20.77 -2.81 -26.73
C LYS A 261 -19.26 -3.02 -26.87
N ALA A 262 -18.78 -3.12 -28.11
CA ALA A 262 -17.37 -3.32 -28.43
C ALA A 262 -16.48 -2.38 -27.61
N ALA A 263 -15.69 -2.95 -26.70
CA ALA A 263 -14.78 -2.19 -25.86
C ALA A 263 -13.77 -1.46 -26.77
N ASN A 264 -13.75 -0.13 -26.68
CA ASN A 264 -12.71 0.68 -27.29
C ASN A 264 -11.34 0.09 -26.88
N LYS A 265 -10.45 -0.20 -27.85
CA LYS A 265 -9.09 -0.68 -27.57
C LYS A 265 -8.39 0.32 -26.65
N LYS A 266 -8.38 0.06 -25.33
CA LYS A 266 -7.64 0.87 -24.36
C LYS A 266 -6.16 0.83 -24.78
N ARG A 267 -5.54 2.00 -24.90
CA ARG A 267 -4.11 2.11 -25.21
C ARG A 267 -3.33 1.58 -24.02
N LEU A 268 -2.34 0.73 -24.27
CA LEU A 268 -1.50 0.19 -23.20
C LEU A 268 -0.69 1.33 -22.53
N PRO A 269 -0.61 1.35 -21.19
CA PRO A 269 0.17 2.34 -20.47
C PRO A 269 1.66 2.21 -20.79
N VAL A 270 2.40 3.30 -20.58
CA VAL A 270 3.85 3.35 -20.78
C VAL A 270 4.52 3.21 -19.41
N PRO A 271 5.22 2.09 -19.14
CA PRO A 271 5.95 1.91 -17.90
C PRO A 271 7.20 2.79 -17.88
N VAL A 272 7.42 3.52 -16.79
CA VAL A 272 8.55 4.45 -16.60
C VAL A 272 9.05 4.34 -15.16
N TRP A 273 10.36 4.18 -14.97
CA TRP A 273 10.97 4.23 -13.64
C TRP A 273 11.11 5.67 -13.19
N LEU A 274 10.55 6.01 -12.04
CA LEU A 274 10.62 7.35 -11.44
C LEU A 274 11.23 7.27 -10.04
N PRO A 275 11.95 8.31 -9.59
CA PRO A 275 12.37 8.41 -8.20
C PRO A 275 11.14 8.51 -7.30
N LEU A 276 11.15 7.74 -6.20
CA LEU A 276 10.06 7.77 -5.22
C LEU A 276 10.06 9.11 -4.48
N THR A 277 8.98 9.85 -4.63
CA THR A 277 8.73 11.13 -3.93
C THR A 277 7.52 10.98 -3.03
N ILE A 278 7.66 11.39 -1.78
CA ILE A 278 6.56 11.42 -0.82
C ILE A 278 5.76 12.70 -1.06
N PRO A 279 4.42 12.63 -1.08
CA PRO A 279 3.59 13.81 -1.26
C PRO A 279 3.71 14.77 -0.07
N ASP A 280 3.47 16.06 -0.34
CA ASP A 280 3.45 17.09 0.69
C ASP A 280 2.36 16.81 1.74
N ILE A 281 2.68 17.08 2.99
CA ILE A 281 1.78 16.90 4.12
C ILE A 281 0.63 17.92 4.01
N PRO A 282 -0.63 17.51 4.28
CA PRO A 282 -1.75 18.44 4.38
C PRO A 282 -1.51 19.54 5.42
N LYS A 283 -2.09 20.72 5.20
CA LYS A 283 -1.96 21.84 6.16
C LYS A 283 -2.60 21.46 7.50
N LYS A 284 -1.79 21.50 8.57
CA LYS A 284 -2.26 21.32 9.95
C LYS A 284 -3.16 22.50 10.35
N GLY A 285 -4.27 22.21 11.03
CA GLY A 285 -5.14 23.25 11.60
C GLY A 285 -4.60 23.82 12.91
N ASP A 286 -5.18 24.92 13.37
CA ASP A 286 -4.69 25.71 14.52
C ASP A 286 -5.16 25.19 15.89
N PHE A 287 -5.55 23.91 15.98
CA PHE A 287 -6.06 23.34 17.24
C PHE A 287 -4.93 23.10 18.24
N ASP A 288 -5.01 23.78 19.38
CA ASP A 288 -4.11 23.57 20.51
C ASP A 288 -4.56 22.38 21.38
N VAL A 289 -3.76 21.31 21.36
CA VAL A 289 -3.99 20.06 22.08
C VAL A 289 -3.90 20.24 23.60
N SER A 290 -3.16 21.26 24.07
CA SER A 290 -2.97 21.52 25.52
C SER A 290 -4.30 21.81 26.25
N ARG A 291 -5.33 22.27 25.49
CA ARG A 291 -6.68 22.50 25.99
C ARG A 291 -7.32 21.24 26.59
N LEU A 292 -6.87 20.05 26.19
CA LEU A 292 -7.37 18.77 26.71
C LEU A 292 -7.08 18.59 28.21
N ARG A 293 -6.10 19.29 28.80
CA ARG A 293 -5.88 19.26 30.26
C ARG A 293 -7.14 19.65 31.03
N GLY A 294 -7.97 20.55 30.51
CA GLY A 294 -9.21 20.98 31.16
C GLY A 294 -10.41 20.07 30.90
N SER A 295 -10.30 19.10 29.97
CA SER A 295 -11.45 18.29 29.54
C SER A 295 -11.71 17.14 30.51
N ARG A 296 -12.86 17.19 31.20
CA ARG A 296 -13.30 16.11 32.11
C ARG A 296 -13.93 14.91 31.38
N TYR A 297 -14.23 15.05 30.09
CA TYR A 297 -14.90 14.04 29.28
C TYR A 297 -14.00 13.48 28.17
N PHE A 298 -12.69 13.75 28.24
CA PHE A 298 -11.74 13.19 27.27
C PHE A 298 -11.59 11.67 27.46
N PHE A 299 -11.48 11.25 28.71
CA PHE A 299 -11.53 9.86 29.16
C PHE A 299 -12.40 9.85 30.42
N SER A 300 -13.44 9.01 30.45
CA SER A 300 -14.47 8.99 31.50
C SER A 300 -14.68 7.60 32.07
#